data_AF-A0A0D9R3R6-F1
#
_entry.id   AF-A0A0D9R3R6-F1
#
_cell.length_a   1.000
_cell.length_b   1.000
_cell.length_c   1.000
_cell.angle_alpha   90.00
_cell.angle_beta   90.00
_cell.angle_gamma   90.00
#
_symmetry.space_group_name_H-M   'P 1'
#
loop_
_entity.id
_entity.type
_entity.pdbx_description
1 polymer ?
#
loop_
_entity_poly.entity_id
_entity_poly.type
_entity_poly.pdbx_seq_one_letter_code
_entity_poly.pdbx_strand_id
1 'polypeptide(L)'
;HAKDMLQLWYHESERERKRWLLESLGGPALDVVSGLLEEDPNLSALDCLAALRQVFRNQDTRMTSRLKFLTCTQGSQEGLFAFVVRLEGLLQRAVEKGAVHPALANYLRLRQVLSRARLSEALQDTLRGMQLERRPPGFLGLLRLIREMEAWAASPSRSQQGVAWPAVPVDAPGGLPARMGSGVDMAPGGPSWEPEGLVQVGGQEAEEPPQEGLKPILEESEN
;
A
#
# COMPACT_ATOMS: atom_id res chain seq x y z
N HIS A 1 15.73 -7.23 19.87
CA HIS A 1 17.17 -7.27 20.16
C HIS A 1 17.51 -6.72 21.54
N ALA A 2 17.45 -5.40 21.80
CA ALA A 2 17.78 -4.84 23.14
C ALA A 2 16.88 -5.36 24.29
N LYS A 3 15.58 -5.50 24.04
CA LYS A 3 14.63 -6.09 25.01
C LYS A 3 14.95 -7.56 25.32
N ASP A 4 15.40 -8.31 24.32
CA ASP A 4 15.71 -9.74 24.46
C ASP A 4 17.02 -9.94 25.22
N MET A 5 18.00 -9.06 25.01
CA MET A 5 19.25 -9.03 25.80
C MET A 5 18.98 -8.73 27.28
N LEU A 6 18.11 -7.77 27.59
CA LEU A 6 17.70 -7.50 28.97
C LEU A 6 16.93 -8.66 29.63
N GLN A 7 16.28 -9.54 28.86
CA GLN A 7 15.66 -10.74 29.44
C GLN A 7 16.70 -11.80 29.79
N LEU A 8 17.78 -11.92 29.02
CA LEU A 8 18.90 -12.82 29.32
C LEU A 8 19.66 -12.40 30.59
N TRP A 9 19.67 -11.11 30.91
CA TRP A 9 20.35 -10.55 32.09
C TRP A 9 19.42 -10.33 33.29
N TYR A 10 18.37 -11.15 33.43
CA TYR A 10 17.40 -10.99 34.52
C TYR A 10 18.02 -11.09 35.92
N HIS A 11 19.17 -11.76 36.05
CA HIS A 11 19.90 -11.92 37.31
C HIS A 11 20.82 -10.74 37.67
N GLU A 12 21.07 -9.83 36.73
CA GLU A 12 22.01 -8.71 36.93
C GLU A 12 21.32 -7.51 37.59
N SER A 13 22.11 -6.66 38.26
CA SER A 13 21.55 -5.49 38.94
C SER A 13 20.98 -4.48 37.93
N GLU A 14 19.95 -3.73 38.32
CA GLU A 14 19.40 -2.67 37.47
C GLU A 14 20.46 -1.62 37.08
N ARG A 15 21.47 -1.41 37.94
CA ARG A 15 22.61 -0.52 37.64
C ARG A 15 23.43 -1.04 36.45
N GLU A 16 23.70 -2.34 36.38
CA GLU A 16 24.45 -2.96 35.27
C GLU A 16 23.61 -2.99 33.99
N ARG A 17 22.33 -3.32 34.12
CA ARG A 17 21.37 -3.30 33.01
C ARG A 17 21.27 -1.91 32.37
N LYS A 18 21.23 -0.85 33.18
CA LYS A 18 21.29 0.55 32.69
C LYS A 18 22.61 0.89 32.03
N ARG A 19 23.74 0.46 32.61
CA ARG A 19 25.08 0.72 32.06
C ARG A 19 25.20 0.11 30.66
N TRP A 20 24.89 -1.17 30.50
CA TRP A 20 24.95 -1.83 29.19
C TRP A 20 23.94 -1.26 28.21
N LEU A 21 22.76 -0.86 28.69
CA LEU A 21 21.81 -0.15 27.85
C LEU A 21 22.45 1.13 27.29
N LEU A 22 23.02 1.99 28.13
CA LEU A 22 23.69 3.23 27.70
C LEU A 22 24.87 2.95 26.76
N GLU A 23 25.71 1.95 27.05
CA GLU A 23 26.84 1.55 26.19
C GLU A 23 26.39 1.04 24.82
N SER A 24 25.18 0.47 24.72
CA SER A 24 24.60 -0.03 23.47
C SER A 24 23.92 1.06 22.62
N LEU A 25 23.67 2.24 23.19
CA LEU A 25 22.96 3.33 22.54
C LEU A 25 23.93 4.36 21.95
N GLY A 26 23.49 5.05 20.90
CA GLY A 26 24.25 6.14 20.29
C GLY A 26 23.34 7.23 19.72
N GLY A 27 23.90 8.42 19.56
CA GLY A 27 23.19 9.58 19.02
C GLY A 27 21.94 9.94 19.85
N PRO A 28 20.83 10.37 19.20
CA PRO A 28 19.64 10.84 19.90
C PRO A 28 19.02 9.83 20.87
N ALA A 29 19.23 8.52 20.67
CA ALA A 29 18.72 7.51 21.58
C ALA A 29 19.48 7.50 22.92
N LEU A 30 20.79 7.75 22.89
CA LEU A 30 21.58 7.92 24.11
C LEU A 30 21.16 9.22 24.83
N ASP A 31 21.03 10.32 24.09
CA ASP A 31 20.65 11.63 24.65
C ASP A 31 19.30 11.56 25.40
N VAL A 32 18.31 10.87 24.82
CA VAL A 32 16.99 10.66 25.43
C VAL A 32 17.08 9.83 26.71
N VAL A 33 17.83 8.73 26.73
CA VAL A 33 17.92 7.88 27.93
C VAL A 33 18.74 8.53 29.03
N SER A 34 19.84 9.21 28.68
CA SER A 34 20.65 9.96 29.64
C SER A 34 19.81 11.04 30.32
N GLY A 35 19.07 11.86 29.55
CA GLY A 35 18.17 12.87 30.12
C GLY A 35 17.07 12.27 30.99
N LEU A 36 16.47 11.13 30.61
CA LEU A 36 15.47 10.44 31.44
C LEU A 36 16.05 9.97 32.78
N LEU A 37 17.28 9.48 32.80
CA LEU A 37 17.94 9.00 34.03
C LEU A 37 18.47 10.14 34.91
N GLU A 38 18.76 11.31 34.33
CA GLU A 38 19.08 12.52 35.07
C GLU A 38 17.85 13.06 35.82
N GLU A 39 16.67 13.02 35.19
CA GLU A 39 15.39 13.44 35.79
C GLU A 39 14.85 12.43 36.82
N ASP A 40 14.88 11.13 36.49
CA ASP A 40 14.49 10.05 37.41
C ASP A 40 15.51 8.89 37.41
N PRO A 41 16.44 8.87 38.39
CA PRO A 41 17.44 7.82 38.48
C PRO A 41 16.85 6.45 38.87
N ASN A 42 15.58 6.38 39.29
CA ASN A 42 14.93 5.13 39.70
C ASN A 42 14.30 4.36 38.53
N LEU A 43 14.12 4.97 37.35
CA LEU A 43 13.57 4.32 36.15
C LEU A 43 14.29 3.02 35.83
N SER A 44 13.58 1.92 35.55
CA SER A 44 14.25 0.67 35.19
C SER A 44 14.85 0.72 33.79
N ALA A 45 15.82 -0.16 33.49
CA ALA A 45 16.35 -0.29 32.13
C ALA A 45 15.26 -0.66 31.10
N LEU A 46 14.22 -1.39 31.53
CA LEU A 46 13.07 -1.73 30.69
C LEU A 46 12.18 -0.52 30.40
N ASP A 47 11.97 0.34 31.39
CA ASP A 47 11.18 1.57 31.22
C ASP A 47 11.91 2.56 30.30
N CYS A 48 13.24 2.68 30.41
CA CYS A 48 14.05 3.45 29.47
C CYS A 48 13.88 2.94 28.03
N LEU A 49 13.88 1.61 27.81
CA LEU A 49 13.61 1.04 26.48
C LEU A 49 12.17 1.28 26.01
N ALA A 50 11.19 1.25 26.92
CA ALA A 50 9.81 1.55 26.60
C ALA A 50 9.65 3.03 26.18
N ALA A 51 10.28 3.94 26.91
CA ALA A 51 10.33 5.36 26.59
C ALA A 51 11.02 5.61 25.23
N LEU A 52 12.16 4.96 24.97
CA LEU A 52 12.81 5.02 23.65
C LEU A 52 11.88 4.54 22.54
N ARG A 53 11.22 3.39 22.73
CA ARG A 53 10.23 2.92 21.76
C ARG A 53 9.15 3.95 21.55
N GLN A 54 8.71 4.67 22.57
CA GLN A 54 7.66 5.68 22.45
C GLN A 54 8.15 6.96 21.76
N VAL A 55 9.31 7.50 22.14
CA VAL A 55 9.86 8.75 21.57
C VAL A 55 10.17 8.57 20.08
N PHE A 56 10.78 7.45 19.70
CA PHE A 56 11.15 7.19 18.31
C PHE A 56 10.02 6.53 17.49
N ARG A 57 8.87 6.24 18.11
CA ARG A 57 7.71 5.73 17.38
C ARG A 57 7.09 6.83 16.54
N ASN A 58 6.66 6.48 15.34
CA ASN A 58 5.76 7.33 14.59
C ASN A 58 4.41 7.44 15.33
N GLN A 59 4.17 8.62 15.90
CA GLN A 59 2.95 9.00 16.63
C GLN A 59 1.74 9.24 15.73
N ASP A 60 1.87 9.04 14.42
CA ASP A 60 0.74 9.17 13.50
C ASP A 60 -0.45 8.32 13.97
N THR A 61 -1.61 8.98 14.02
CA THR A 61 -2.89 8.33 14.24
C THR A 61 -3.31 7.60 12.97
N ARG A 62 -4.38 6.81 13.06
CA ARG A 62 -5.04 6.20 11.90
C ARG A 62 -5.39 7.26 10.84
N MET A 63 -5.92 8.41 11.27
CA MET A 63 -6.33 9.49 10.37
C MET A 63 -5.13 10.20 9.75
N THR A 64 -4.09 10.55 10.52
CA THR A 64 -2.93 11.24 9.94
C THR A 64 -2.15 10.33 8.99
N SER A 65 -2.03 9.04 9.30
CA SER A 65 -1.43 8.05 8.38
C SER A 65 -2.20 7.96 7.07
N ARG A 66 -3.53 7.93 7.14
CA ARG A 66 -4.40 7.94 5.95
C ARG A 66 -4.21 9.20 5.13
N LEU A 67 -4.22 10.36 5.79
CA LEU A 67 -4.09 11.65 5.12
C LEU A 67 -2.74 11.76 4.42
N LYS A 68 -1.63 11.47 5.10
CA LYS A 68 -0.28 11.49 4.52
C LYS A 68 -0.17 10.60 3.29
N PHE A 69 -0.78 9.41 3.30
CA PHE A 69 -0.84 8.56 2.12
C PHE A 69 -1.63 9.20 0.97
N LEU A 70 -2.84 9.70 1.22
CA LEU A 70 -3.72 10.26 0.19
C LEU A 70 -3.24 11.59 -0.40
N THR A 71 -2.50 12.39 0.37
CA THR A 71 -1.93 13.66 -0.08
C THR A 71 -0.52 13.52 -0.65
N CYS A 72 0.07 12.32 -0.61
CA CYS A 72 1.39 12.07 -1.16
C CYS A 72 1.40 12.32 -2.67
N THR A 73 2.15 13.34 -3.09
CA THR A 73 2.44 13.70 -4.48
C THR A 73 3.92 13.56 -4.80
N GLN A 74 4.26 13.33 -6.07
CA GLN A 74 5.64 13.34 -6.51
C GLN A 74 6.22 14.75 -6.38
N GLY A 75 7.39 14.86 -5.74
CA GLY A 75 8.13 16.12 -5.63
C GLY A 75 8.65 16.59 -6.99
N SER A 76 8.93 17.89 -7.12
CA SER A 76 9.36 18.49 -8.40
C SER A 76 10.67 17.90 -8.95
N GLN A 77 11.59 17.55 -8.06
CA GLN A 77 12.89 16.93 -8.35
C GLN A 77 12.95 15.44 -7.97
N GLU A 78 11.83 14.87 -7.55
CA GLU A 78 11.77 13.48 -7.11
C GLU A 78 11.59 12.57 -8.32
N GLY A 79 12.50 11.61 -8.53
CA GLY A 79 12.34 10.58 -9.54
C GLY A 79 11.15 9.66 -9.24
N LEU A 80 10.55 9.06 -10.27
CA LEU A 80 9.36 8.21 -10.13
C LEU A 80 9.61 7.02 -9.19
N PHE A 81 10.77 6.36 -9.32
CA PHE A 81 11.16 5.26 -8.43
C PHE A 81 11.19 5.69 -6.96
N ALA A 82 11.84 6.83 -6.65
CA ALA A 82 11.93 7.36 -5.29
C ALA A 82 10.55 7.71 -4.72
N PHE A 83 9.69 8.33 -5.55
CA PHE A 83 8.30 8.61 -5.20
C PHE A 83 7.54 7.34 -4.80
N VAL A 84 7.62 6.27 -5.60
CA VAL A 84 6.90 5.01 -5.34
C VAL A 84 7.41 4.34 -4.06
N VAL A 85 8.71 4.37 -3.79
CA VAL A 85 9.29 3.86 -2.54
C VAL A 85 8.78 4.66 -1.33
N ARG A 86 8.77 6.00 -1.41
CA ARG A 86 8.25 6.85 -0.33
C ARG A 86 6.76 6.65 -0.10
N LEU A 87 6.00 6.54 -1.19
CA LEU A 87 4.57 6.24 -1.17
C LEU A 87 4.30 4.90 -0.48
N GLU A 88 5.09 3.87 -0.78
CA GLU A 88 4.95 2.55 -0.16
C GLU A 88 5.14 2.61 1.35
N GLY A 89 6.15 3.32 1.83
CA GLY A 89 6.36 3.51 3.26
C GLY A 89 5.18 4.22 3.96
N LEU A 90 4.47 5.11 3.26
CA LEU A 90 3.24 5.74 3.80
C LEU A 90 2.05 4.79 3.78
N LEU A 91 1.90 4.00 2.71
CA LEU A 91 0.86 2.99 2.59
C LEU A 91 0.99 1.91 3.67
N GLN A 92 2.18 1.38 3.90
CA GLN A 92 2.42 0.37 4.93
C GLN A 92 2.10 0.90 6.34
N ARG A 93 2.50 2.13 6.64
CA ARG A 93 2.08 2.80 7.89
C ARG A 93 0.57 2.93 8.01
N ALA A 94 -0.13 3.26 6.92
CA ALA A 94 -1.59 3.31 6.91
C ALA A 94 -2.22 1.92 7.13
N VAL A 95 -1.61 0.85 6.62
CA VAL A 95 -2.04 -0.54 6.87
C VAL A 95 -1.80 -0.93 8.33
N GLU A 96 -0.61 -0.70 8.87
CA GLU A 96 -0.25 -0.97 10.27
C GLU A 96 -1.19 -0.28 11.27
N LYS A 97 -1.63 0.93 10.96
CA LYS A 97 -2.56 1.71 11.79
C LYS A 97 -4.04 1.37 11.51
N GLY A 98 -4.32 0.38 10.66
CA GLY A 98 -5.68 -0.06 10.30
C GLY A 98 -6.47 0.95 9.44
N ALA A 99 -5.81 1.95 8.87
CA ALA A 99 -6.44 2.95 8.01
C ALA A 99 -6.72 2.42 6.60
N VAL A 100 -5.93 1.43 6.15
CA VAL A 100 -6.09 0.74 4.87
C VAL A 100 -6.13 -0.76 5.13
N HIS A 101 -7.07 -1.45 4.50
CA HIS A 101 -7.12 -2.90 4.55
C HIS A 101 -5.99 -3.48 3.68
N PRO A 102 -5.20 -4.48 4.15
CA PRO A 102 -4.08 -5.05 3.39
C PRO A 102 -4.47 -5.53 1.98
N ALA A 103 -5.65 -6.13 1.83
CA ALA A 103 -6.16 -6.59 0.53
C ALA A 103 -6.37 -5.45 -0.50
N LEU A 104 -6.55 -4.21 -0.04
CA LEU A 104 -6.70 -3.03 -0.91
C LEU A 104 -5.37 -2.32 -1.19
N ALA A 105 -4.26 -2.74 -0.56
CA ALA A 105 -2.99 -2.03 -0.64
C ALA A 105 -2.50 -1.87 -2.09
N ASN A 106 -2.51 -2.96 -2.88
CA ASN A 106 -2.05 -2.90 -4.27
C ASN A 106 -2.93 -1.99 -5.14
N TYR A 107 -4.24 -2.04 -4.95
CA TYR A 107 -5.18 -1.19 -5.67
C TYR A 107 -4.98 0.30 -5.33
N LEU A 108 -4.84 0.62 -4.05
CA LEU A 108 -4.61 1.99 -3.61
C LEU A 108 -3.24 2.52 -4.02
N ARG A 109 -2.21 1.68 -4.01
CA ARG A 109 -0.89 2.01 -4.55
C ARG A 109 -1.00 2.41 -6.02
N LEU A 110 -1.61 1.56 -6.84
CA LEU A 110 -1.81 1.82 -8.27
C LEU A 110 -2.59 3.12 -8.49
N ARG A 111 -3.72 3.29 -7.80
CA ARG A 111 -4.56 4.49 -7.88
C ARG A 111 -3.77 5.76 -7.55
N GLN A 112 -2.99 5.74 -6.47
CA GLN A 112 -2.22 6.91 -6.05
C GLN A 112 -1.13 7.24 -7.06
N VAL A 113 -0.42 6.24 -7.61
CA VAL A 113 0.60 6.46 -8.64
C VAL A 113 -0.01 7.08 -9.90
N LEU A 114 -1.13 6.53 -10.40
CA LEU A 114 -1.85 7.09 -11.54
C LEU A 114 -2.36 8.53 -11.30
N SER A 115 -2.66 8.89 -10.05
CA SER A 115 -3.26 10.19 -9.73
C SER A 115 -2.24 11.26 -9.34
N ARG A 116 -1.03 10.88 -8.93
CA ARG A 116 -0.10 11.76 -8.20
C ARG A 116 1.34 11.72 -8.69
N ALA A 117 1.65 10.80 -9.59
CA ALA A 117 2.97 10.70 -10.21
C ALA A 117 2.97 11.36 -11.60
N ARG A 118 4.16 11.74 -12.04
CA ARG A 118 4.48 12.18 -13.39
C ARG A 118 4.93 10.96 -14.18
N LEU A 119 4.00 10.35 -14.91
CA LEU A 119 4.22 9.13 -15.68
C LEU A 119 4.51 9.47 -17.15
N SER A 120 5.24 8.59 -17.84
CA SER A 120 5.24 8.58 -19.31
C SER A 120 3.92 8.01 -19.83
N GLU A 121 3.50 8.42 -21.03
CA GLU A 121 2.25 7.94 -21.64
C GLU A 121 2.18 6.41 -21.69
N ALA A 122 3.24 5.75 -22.14
CA ALA A 122 3.28 4.30 -22.26
C ALA A 122 3.14 3.58 -20.89
N LEU A 123 3.75 4.12 -19.83
CA LEU A 123 3.60 3.57 -18.48
C LEU A 123 2.19 3.84 -17.93
N GLN A 124 1.64 5.02 -18.19
CA GLN A 124 0.29 5.39 -17.79
C GLN A 124 -0.76 4.46 -18.41
N ASP A 125 -0.66 4.18 -19.71
CA ASP A 125 -1.58 3.29 -20.43
C ASP A 125 -1.53 1.86 -19.88
N THR A 126 -0.31 1.35 -19.66
CA THR A 126 -0.09 0.03 -19.07
C THR A 126 -0.74 -0.09 -17.69
N LEU A 127 -0.53 0.92 -16.83
CA LEU A 127 -1.08 0.94 -15.47
C LEU A 127 -2.60 1.12 -15.47
N ARG A 128 -3.18 1.89 -16.41
CA ARG A 128 -4.63 2.00 -16.58
C ARG A 128 -5.26 0.68 -17.03
N GLY A 129 -4.60 -0.06 -17.92
CA GLY A 129 -5.03 -1.42 -18.32
C GLY A 129 -5.14 -2.35 -17.12
N MET A 130 -4.08 -2.43 -16.30
CA MET A 130 -4.08 -3.23 -15.07
C MET A 130 -5.16 -2.80 -14.05
N GLN A 131 -5.47 -1.50 -13.98
CA GLN A 131 -6.52 -0.99 -13.12
C GLN A 131 -7.91 -1.48 -13.57
N LEU A 132 -8.17 -1.44 -14.88
CA LEU A 132 -9.42 -1.89 -15.48
C LEU A 132 -9.61 -3.40 -15.30
N GLU A 133 -8.55 -4.18 -15.49
CA GLU A 133 -8.52 -5.63 -15.27
C GLU A 133 -8.62 -6.04 -13.80
N ARG A 134 -8.63 -5.07 -12.86
CA ARG A 134 -8.63 -5.32 -11.41
C ARG A 134 -7.47 -6.18 -10.94
N ARG A 135 -6.33 -6.13 -11.64
CA ARG A 135 -5.10 -6.87 -11.32
C ARG A 135 -3.93 -5.92 -11.09
N PRO A 136 -3.98 -5.10 -10.02
CA PRO A 136 -2.93 -4.12 -9.75
C PRO A 136 -1.60 -4.82 -9.42
N PRO A 137 -0.46 -4.28 -9.87
CA PRO A 137 0.84 -4.83 -9.53
C PRO A 137 1.12 -4.70 -8.03
N GLY A 138 1.81 -5.69 -7.48
CA GLY A 138 2.45 -5.55 -6.17
C GLY A 138 3.54 -4.48 -6.21
N PHE A 139 4.06 -4.08 -5.04
CA PHE A 139 5.08 -3.03 -4.94
C PHE A 139 6.32 -3.34 -5.80
N LEU A 140 6.88 -4.55 -5.67
CA LEU A 140 8.06 -4.95 -6.44
C LEU A 140 7.77 -5.06 -7.95
N GLY A 141 6.58 -5.53 -8.32
CA GLY A 141 6.14 -5.59 -9.72
C GLY A 141 6.06 -4.20 -10.34
N LEU A 142 5.57 -3.22 -9.59
CA LEU A 142 5.51 -1.83 -10.04
C LEU A 142 6.91 -1.21 -10.22
N LEU A 143 7.83 -1.44 -9.27
CA LEU A 143 9.21 -0.96 -9.41
C LEU A 143 9.93 -1.60 -10.59
N ARG A 144 9.70 -2.89 -10.84
CA ARG A 144 10.23 -3.59 -12.01
C ARG A 144 9.71 -2.95 -13.31
N LEU A 145 8.40 -2.75 -13.41
CA LEU A 145 7.77 -2.13 -14.57
C LEU A 145 8.33 -0.72 -14.84
N ILE A 146 8.50 0.10 -13.80
CA ILE A 146 9.11 1.43 -13.93
C ILE A 146 10.51 1.33 -14.55
N ARG A 147 11.37 0.46 -14.01
CA ARG A 147 12.74 0.28 -14.52
C ARG A 147 12.77 -0.23 -15.95
N GLU A 148 11.93 -1.21 -16.27
CA GLU A 148 11.84 -1.77 -17.62
C GLU A 148 11.38 -0.68 -18.60
N MET A 149 10.32 0.06 -18.29
CA MET A 149 9.79 1.12 -19.16
C MET A 149 10.77 2.27 -19.34
N GLU A 150 11.54 2.63 -18.31
CA GLU A 150 12.63 3.61 -18.43
C GLU A 150 13.75 3.09 -19.33
N ALA A 151 14.15 1.82 -19.20
CA ALA A 151 15.16 1.21 -20.06
C ALA A 151 14.71 1.10 -21.52
N TRP A 152 13.45 0.71 -21.75
CA TRP A 152 12.84 0.69 -23.07
C TRP A 152 12.83 2.09 -23.71
N ALA A 153 12.49 3.13 -22.94
CA ALA A 153 12.47 4.52 -23.42
C ALA A 153 13.87 5.11 -23.70
N ALA A 154 14.91 4.65 -23.00
CA ALA A 154 16.29 5.08 -23.21
C ALA A 154 16.97 4.41 -24.42
N SER A 155 16.37 3.36 -24.99
CA SER A 155 16.92 2.66 -26.15
C SER A 155 16.75 3.49 -27.44
N PRO A 156 17.83 3.78 -28.20
CA PRO A 156 17.76 4.66 -29.39
C PRO A 156 16.94 4.11 -30.56
N SER A 157 16.54 2.84 -30.51
CA SER A 157 15.98 2.10 -31.64
C SER A 157 14.46 2.24 -31.77
N ARG A 158 13.87 3.46 -31.69
CA ARG A 158 12.45 3.62 -32.04
C ARG A 158 11.93 5.06 -32.22
N SER A 159 12.46 5.79 -33.18
CA SER A 159 11.65 6.87 -33.79
C SER A 159 10.61 6.33 -34.80
N GLN A 160 10.66 5.04 -35.16
CA GLN A 160 9.83 4.47 -36.24
C GLN A 160 9.46 3.00 -35.96
N GLN A 161 8.43 2.72 -35.14
CA GLN A 161 7.58 1.53 -35.29
C GLN A 161 6.45 1.54 -34.26
N GLY A 162 5.25 1.16 -34.71
CA GLY A 162 4.03 1.14 -33.91
C GLY A 162 4.09 0.15 -32.73
N VAL A 163 3.64 0.64 -31.59
CA VAL A 163 2.95 -0.05 -30.51
C VAL A 163 2.81 -1.59 -30.65
N ALA A 164 3.70 -2.32 -29.99
CA ALA A 164 3.50 -3.70 -29.58
C ALA A 164 4.40 -3.94 -28.35
N TRP A 165 3.79 -3.94 -27.17
CA TRP A 165 4.47 -4.16 -25.90
C TRP A 165 4.75 -5.66 -25.71
N PRO A 166 5.92 -6.06 -25.20
CA PRO A 166 6.12 -7.43 -24.78
C PRO A 166 5.28 -7.68 -23.52
N ALA A 167 4.29 -8.56 -23.62
CA ALA A 167 3.60 -9.09 -22.45
C ALA A 167 4.64 -9.78 -21.56
N VAL A 168 4.75 -9.35 -20.31
CA VAL A 168 5.64 -9.96 -19.33
C VAL A 168 5.17 -11.41 -19.12
N PRO A 169 6.01 -12.43 -19.36
CA PRO A 169 5.61 -13.81 -19.12
C PRO A 169 5.38 -14.02 -17.62
N VAL A 170 4.18 -14.46 -17.27
CA VAL A 170 3.93 -15.09 -15.98
C VAL A 170 4.49 -16.51 -16.11
N ASP A 171 5.56 -16.79 -15.38
CA ASP A 171 6.18 -18.13 -15.31
C ASP A 171 5.11 -19.18 -14.96
N ALA A 172 4.82 -20.06 -15.93
CA ALA A 172 4.16 -21.35 -15.70
C ALA A 172 5.25 -22.44 -15.73
N PRO A 173 5.30 -23.35 -14.75
CA PRO A 173 6.39 -24.32 -14.70
C PRO A 173 6.15 -25.47 -15.68
N GLY A 174 7.12 -25.66 -16.58
CA GLY A 174 7.55 -26.98 -17.05
C GLY A 174 6.75 -27.66 -18.18
N GLY A 175 7.37 -27.74 -19.36
CA GLY A 175 6.97 -28.67 -20.43
C GLY A 175 7.69 -28.38 -21.74
N LEU A 176 8.68 -29.20 -22.09
CA LEU A 176 9.45 -29.12 -23.35
C LEU A 176 8.57 -29.33 -24.60
N PRO A 177 8.98 -28.84 -25.80
CA PRO A 177 8.15 -28.84 -26.99
C PRO A 177 8.19 -30.18 -27.72
N ALA A 178 7.02 -30.72 -28.08
CA ALA A 178 6.91 -31.81 -29.04
C ALA A 178 6.54 -31.26 -30.42
N ARG A 179 7.46 -31.48 -31.36
CA ARG A 179 7.37 -31.21 -32.80
C ARG A 179 6.40 -32.19 -33.48
N MET A 180 5.67 -31.67 -34.48
CA MET A 180 5.18 -32.30 -35.72
C MET A 180 3.66 -32.56 -35.84
N GLY A 181 3.08 -32.10 -36.95
CA GLY A 181 1.83 -32.64 -37.52
C GLY A 181 0.99 -31.61 -38.30
N SER A 182 0.89 -31.78 -39.61
CA SER A 182 0.17 -30.93 -40.58
C SER A 182 -1.23 -31.50 -40.92
N GLY A 183 -2.13 -30.64 -41.43
CA GLY A 183 -3.45 -30.95 -42.00
C GLY A 183 -4.59 -30.85 -40.98
N VAL A 184 -5.76 -30.25 -41.23
CA VAL A 184 -6.56 -30.11 -42.45
C VAL A 184 -7.55 -28.93 -42.28
N ASP A 185 -7.92 -28.27 -43.37
CA ASP A 185 -9.02 -27.30 -43.50
C ASP A 185 -10.38 -27.83 -43.02
N MET A 186 -11.18 -26.96 -42.37
CA MET A 186 -12.63 -26.87 -42.60
C MET A 186 -13.16 -25.53 -42.04
N ALA A 187 -13.88 -24.80 -42.88
CA ALA A 187 -14.48 -23.49 -42.60
C ALA A 187 -15.84 -23.62 -41.83
N PRO A 188 -16.62 -22.53 -41.67
CA PRO A 188 -17.09 -22.03 -40.38
C PRO A 188 -18.48 -22.54 -39.98
N GLY A 189 -18.74 -22.61 -38.68
CA GLY A 189 -20.07 -22.91 -38.15
C GLY A 189 -20.19 -22.49 -36.69
N GLY A 190 -20.82 -21.33 -36.45
CA GLY A 190 -21.49 -21.09 -35.17
C GLY A 190 -22.74 -21.98 -35.08
N PRO A 191 -23.14 -22.37 -33.86
CA PRO A 191 -24.32 -21.73 -33.26
C PRO A 191 -24.04 -21.32 -31.80
N SER A 192 -24.44 -20.12 -31.40
CA SER A 192 -25.74 -19.85 -30.75
C SER A 192 -25.83 -20.51 -29.38
N TRP A 193 -25.38 -19.78 -28.34
CA TRP A 193 -25.67 -20.14 -26.95
C TRP A 193 -27.00 -19.50 -26.55
N GLU A 194 -28.04 -20.32 -26.45
CA GLU A 194 -29.30 -19.98 -25.78
C GLU A 194 -29.08 -19.99 -24.24
N PRO A 195 -29.59 -19.00 -23.49
CA PRO A 195 -29.59 -19.06 -22.04
C PRO A 195 -30.90 -19.71 -21.53
N GLU A 196 -30.82 -20.94 -21.03
CA GLU A 196 -31.84 -21.46 -20.12
C GLU A 196 -31.50 -21.10 -18.67
N GLY A 197 -32.49 -20.61 -17.92
CA GLY A 197 -32.41 -20.49 -16.47
C GLY A 197 -33.01 -19.24 -15.86
N LEU A 198 -34.25 -18.91 -16.23
CA LEU A 198 -35.10 -17.96 -15.51
C LEU A 198 -35.30 -18.43 -14.05
N VAL A 199 -34.82 -17.66 -13.08
CA VAL A 199 -35.49 -17.59 -11.77
C VAL A 199 -36.26 -16.29 -11.73
N GLN A 200 -37.58 -16.40 -11.86
CA GLN A 200 -38.50 -15.31 -11.62
C GLN A 200 -38.54 -15.04 -10.11
N VAL A 201 -38.19 -13.83 -9.69
CA VAL A 201 -38.76 -13.22 -8.49
C VAL A 201 -39.52 -12.00 -8.97
N GLY A 202 -40.83 -12.09 -8.81
CA GLY A 202 -41.79 -11.11 -9.29
C GLY A 202 -41.52 -9.71 -8.76
N GLY A 203 -41.87 -8.73 -9.59
CA GLY A 203 -41.97 -7.35 -9.20
C GLY A 203 -43.19 -7.10 -8.31
N GLN A 204 -43.01 -6.14 -7.40
CA GLN A 204 -44.01 -5.25 -6.84
C GLN A 204 -43.25 -3.92 -6.69
N GLU A 205 -43.34 -3.06 -7.70
CA GLU A 205 -44.33 -1.98 -7.83
C GLU A 205 -44.13 -0.90 -6.77
N ALA A 206 -43.96 0.32 -7.30
CA ALA A 206 -43.67 1.53 -6.58
C ALA A 206 -44.86 1.96 -5.71
N GLU A 207 -44.57 2.42 -4.50
CA GLU A 207 -45.45 3.28 -3.73
C GLU A 207 -44.59 4.41 -3.15
N GLU A 208 -44.99 5.64 -3.48
CA GLU A 208 -44.46 6.91 -2.97
C GLU A 208 -44.72 7.05 -1.46
N PRO A 209 -43.98 7.93 -0.76
CA PRO A 209 -44.03 8.02 0.69
C PRO A 209 -45.27 8.80 1.16
N PRO A 210 -45.94 8.41 2.27
CA PRO A 210 -46.82 9.33 2.95
C PRO A 210 -45.99 10.38 3.68
N GLN A 211 -46.13 11.63 3.24
CA GLN A 211 -45.83 12.81 4.04
C GLN A 211 -46.89 12.94 5.12
N GLU A 212 -46.51 12.79 6.37
CA GLU A 212 -47.41 13.09 7.48
C GLU A 212 -46.66 13.78 8.63
N GLY A 213 -47.13 14.98 8.96
CA GLY A 213 -47.07 15.50 10.32
C GLY A 213 -45.92 16.44 10.67
N LEU A 214 -45.98 17.66 10.14
CA LEU A 214 -45.50 18.83 10.90
C LEU A 214 -46.20 18.87 12.26
N LYS A 215 -45.43 18.96 13.35
CA LYS A 215 -45.86 19.61 14.58
C LYS A 215 -44.88 20.75 14.88
N PRO A 216 -45.34 22.01 14.89
CA PRO A 216 -44.57 23.12 15.42
C PRO A 216 -44.83 23.32 16.93
N ILE A 217 -44.05 24.24 17.51
CA ILE A 217 -44.23 24.92 18.82
C ILE A 217 -43.72 24.05 20.01
N LEU A 218 -42.77 24.48 20.85
CA LEU A 218 -42.76 25.71 21.66
C LEU A 218 -41.36 26.32 21.84
N GLU A 219 -41.29 27.63 21.62
CA GLU A 219 -40.47 28.55 22.40
C GLU A 219 -40.83 28.39 23.88
N GLU A 220 -39.84 28.24 24.76
CA GLU A 220 -39.91 28.81 26.10
C GLU A 220 -38.72 29.72 26.29
N SER A 221 -39.06 31.00 26.46
CA SER A 221 -38.24 32.09 26.95
C SER A 221 -37.69 31.83 28.35
N GLU A 222 -36.55 32.48 28.59
CA GLU A 222 -36.12 33.10 29.86
C GLU A 222 -35.93 32.19 31.10
N ASN A 223 -34.66 31.99 31.47
CA ASN A 223 -33.97 32.83 32.47
C ASN A 223 -32.48 32.48 32.56
#